data_AF-A0A524EU91-F1
#
_entry.id   AF-A0A524EU91-F1
#
_cell.length_a   1.000
_cell.length_b   1.000
_cell.length_c   1.000
_cell.angle_alpha   90.00
_cell.angle_beta   90.00
_cell.angle_gamma   90.00
#
_symmetry.space_group_name_H-M   'P 1'
#
loop_
_entity.id
_entity.type
_entity.pdbx_description
1 polymer ?
#
loop_
_entity_poly.entity_id
_entity_poly.type
_entity_poly.pdbx_seq_one_letter_code
_entity_poly.pdbx_strand_id
1 'polypeptide(L)'
;MCPIITHEDEIELASTEKDLVNHIKKLAKAQSNLIGAQNKYAEALRKANLEREMLNRTFRDVLKQMQTLMREKRSNIKEEEVNLFQDIIYKNDEYIEANNKYIDAIKNLTVKKDYFIKKKEELANSLDEVAGKRGALIKKALNVEKAKNKLIEGEKLKILDSELNDYQREFDRARDVLLKKIHQFIEVRDEIDELWIHLKNSISKSS
;
A
#
# COMPACT_ATOMS: atom_id res chain seq x y z
N MET A 1 14.46 -24.37 -31.83
CA MET A 1 15.60 -24.53 -30.90
C MET A 1 15.24 -23.85 -29.61
N CYS A 2 15.18 -24.57 -28.49
CA CYS A 2 15.21 -23.90 -27.18
C CYS A 2 16.60 -23.28 -26.98
N PRO A 3 16.71 -22.07 -26.42
CA PRO A 3 18.00 -21.50 -26.06
C PRO A 3 18.74 -22.45 -25.11
N ILE A 4 20.05 -22.59 -25.30
CA ILE A 4 20.90 -23.27 -24.31
C ILE A 4 21.00 -22.32 -23.12
N ILE A 5 20.32 -22.64 -22.03
CA ILE A 5 20.42 -21.90 -20.77
C ILE A 5 21.81 -22.21 -20.18
N THR A 6 22.56 -21.17 -19.90
CA THR A 6 23.93 -21.24 -19.38
C THR A 6 24.00 -20.70 -17.95
N HIS A 7 25.11 -20.99 -17.28
CA HIS A 7 25.42 -20.42 -15.96
C HIS A 7 25.50 -18.88 -15.99
N GLU A 8 25.76 -18.27 -17.15
CA GLU A 8 25.80 -16.81 -17.32
C GLU A 8 24.39 -16.21 -17.24
N ASP A 9 23.38 -16.88 -17.81
CA ASP A 9 21.98 -16.44 -17.75
C ASP A 9 21.46 -16.40 -16.31
N GLU A 10 21.85 -17.37 -15.48
CA GLU A 10 21.48 -17.44 -14.07
C GLU A 10 22.19 -16.37 -13.21
N ILE A 11 23.42 -15.97 -13.59
CA ILE A 11 24.14 -14.85 -12.98
C ILE A 11 23.50 -13.51 -13.39
N GLU A 12 23.13 -13.36 -14.66
CA GLU A 12 22.43 -12.19 -15.17
C GLU A 12 21.06 -12.04 -14.50
N LEU A 13 20.34 -13.15 -14.31
CA LEU A 13 19.08 -13.16 -13.58
C LEU A 13 19.28 -12.69 -12.13
N ALA A 14 20.30 -13.19 -11.42
CA ALA A 14 20.61 -12.72 -10.07
C ALA A 14 20.94 -11.22 -10.02
N SER A 15 21.61 -10.68 -11.04
CA SER A 15 21.86 -9.23 -11.14
C SER A 15 20.56 -8.45 -11.35
N THR A 16 19.73 -8.91 -12.29
CA THR A 16 18.45 -8.28 -12.62
C THR A 16 17.48 -8.30 -11.43
N GLU A 17 17.47 -9.38 -10.65
CA GLU A 17 16.70 -9.46 -9.41
C GLU A 17 17.16 -8.43 -8.38
N LYS A 18 18.46 -8.19 -8.24
CA LYS A 18 18.97 -7.13 -7.34
C LYS A 18 18.55 -5.73 -7.80
N ASP A 19 18.53 -5.49 -9.11
CA ASP A 19 17.99 -4.24 -9.64
C ASP A 19 16.50 -4.10 -9.34
N LEU A 20 15.73 -5.18 -9.53
CA LEU A 20 14.31 -5.22 -9.16
C LEU A 20 14.11 -4.93 -7.66
N VAL A 21 14.92 -5.50 -6.76
CA VAL A 21 14.90 -5.19 -5.32
C VAL A 21 15.08 -3.70 -5.08
N ASN A 22 16.06 -3.08 -5.74
CA ASN A 22 16.31 -1.65 -5.62
C ASN A 22 15.11 -0.82 -6.08
N HIS A 23 14.47 -1.20 -7.20
CA HIS A 23 13.27 -0.55 -7.69
C HIS A 23 12.07 -0.70 -6.74
N ILE A 24 11.86 -1.90 -6.18
CA ILE A 24 10.79 -2.15 -5.19
C ILE A 24 11.00 -1.27 -3.96
N LYS A 25 12.22 -1.22 -3.41
CA LYS A 25 12.55 -0.39 -2.23
C LYS A 25 12.37 1.11 -2.51
N LYS A 26 12.79 1.59 -3.68
CA LYS A 26 12.56 2.98 -4.10
C LYS A 26 11.07 3.31 -4.20
N LEU A 27 10.27 2.42 -4.80
CA LEU A 27 8.83 2.58 -4.91
C LEU A 27 8.15 2.57 -3.53
N ALA A 28 8.54 1.64 -2.65
CA ALA A 28 8.02 1.56 -1.28
C ALA A 28 8.23 2.89 -0.52
N LYS A 29 9.43 3.49 -0.62
CA LYS A 29 9.71 4.81 -0.04
C LYS A 29 8.84 5.92 -0.63
N ALA A 30 8.70 5.96 -1.96
CA ALA A 30 7.84 6.95 -2.63
C ALA A 30 6.38 6.82 -2.19
N GLN A 31 5.88 5.59 -2.05
CA GLN A 31 4.53 5.32 -1.56
C GLN A 31 4.35 5.70 -0.09
N SER A 32 5.36 5.50 0.76
CA SER A 32 5.31 5.91 2.17
C SER A 32 5.12 7.43 2.29
N ASN A 33 5.86 8.20 1.49
CA ASN A 33 5.71 9.66 1.43
C ASN A 33 4.29 10.06 0.98
N LEU A 34 3.75 9.38 -0.04
CA LEU A 34 2.38 9.62 -0.52
C LEU A 34 1.34 9.36 0.58
N ILE A 35 1.45 8.23 1.30
CA ILE A 35 0.53 7.90 2.39
C ILE A 35 0.61 8.94 3.51
N GLY A 36 1.82 9.39 3.85
CA GLY A 36 2.00 10.48 4.80
C GLY A 36 1.29 11.78 4.39
N ALA A 37 1.32 12.12 3.09
CA ALA A 37 0.58 13.26 2.56
C ALA A 37 -0.95 13.03 2.60
N GLN A 38 -1.42 11.81 2.30
CA GLN A 38 -2.84 11.45 2.39
C GLN A 38 -3.38 11.56 3.82
N ASN A 39 -2.60 11.13 4.82
CA ASN A 39 -2.97 11.29 6.23
C ASN A 39 -3.08 12.76 6.63
N LYS A 40 -2.12 13.60 6.24
CA LYS A 40 -2.17 15.05 6.50
C LYS A 40 -3.39 15.71 5.86
N TYR A 41 -3.72 15.31 4.62
CA TYR A 41 -4.92 15.77 3.95
C TYR A 41 -6.19 15.37 4.70
N ALA A 42 -6.31 14.12 5.13
CA ALA A 42 -7.46 13.64 5.90
C ALA A 42 -7.61 14.38 7.24
N GLU A 43 -6.52 14.71 7.93
CA GLU A 43 -6.52 15.52 9.15
C GLU A 43 -6.97 16.96 8.90
N ALA A 44 -6.44 17.59 7.85
CA ALA A 44 -6.85 18.95 7.46
C ALA A 44 -8.34 19.00 7.09
N LEU A 45 -8.82 18.00 6.33
CA LEU A 45 -10.23 17.89 5.98
C LEU A 45 -11.11 17.69 7.21
N ARG A 46 -10.69 16.87 8.17
CA ARG A 46 -11.40 16.71 9.45
C ARG A 46 -11.52 18.02 10.21
N LYS A 47 -10.45 18.81 10.31
CA LYS A 47 -10.49 20.12 10.97
C LYS A 47 -11.50 21.04 10.27
N ALA A 48 -11.44 21.14 8.95
CA ALA A 48 -12.39 21.95 8.18
C ALA A 48 -13.84 21.47 8.35
N ASN A 49 -14.08 20.16 8.47
CA ASN A 49 -15.42 19.62 8.69
C ASN A 49 -15.96 19.96 10.09
N LEU A 50 -15.11 19.93 11.11
CA LEU A 50 -15.47 20.35 12.48
C LEU A 50 -15.84 21.85 12.54
N GLU A 51 -15.08 22.72 11.85
CA GLU A 51 -15.43 24.14 11.73
C GLU A 51 -16.79 24.33 11.05
N ARG A 52 -17.08 23.53 10.01
CA ARG A 52 -18.40 23.55 9.36
C ARG A 52 -19.51 23.07 10.28
N GLU A 53 -19.27 22.06 11.10
CA GLU A 53 -20.24 21.62 12.13
C GLU A 53 -20.56 22.75 13.12
N MET A 54 -19.54 23.48 13.59
CA MET A 54 -19.73 24.62 14.49
C MET A 54 -20.51 25.74 13.81
N LEU A 55 -20.14 26.09 12.58
CA LEU A 55 -20.88 27.06 11.77
C LEU A 55 -22.35 26.66 11.61
N ASN A 56 -22.62 25.38 11.32
CA ASN A 56 -23.98 24.89 11.15
C ASN A 56 -24.79 24.88 12.46
N ARG A 57 -24.14 24.73 13.61
CA ARG A 57 -24.78 24.94 14.92
C ARG A 57 -25.20 26.39 15.10
N THR A 58 -24.32 27.35 14.77
CA THR A 58 -24.66 28.77 14.83
C THR A 58 -25.81 29.13 13.89
N PHE A 59 -25.84 28.58 12.67
CA PHE A 59 -26.99 28.73 11.76
C PHE A 59 -28.30 28.25 12.39
N ARG A 60 -28.30 27.10 13.09
CA ARG A 60 -29.49 26.60 13.80
C ARG A 60 -29.93 27.53 14.92
N ASP A 61 -29.00 28.11 15.67
CA ASP A 61 -29.33 29.04 16.75
C ASP A 61 -29.92 30.35 16.21
N VAL A 62 -29.39 30.86 15.10
CA VAL A 62 -29.98 32.01 14.37
C VAL A 62 -31.37 31.66 13.85
N LEU A 63 -31.54 30.49 13.21
CA LEU A 63 -32.83 30.04 12.69
C LEU A 63 -33.90 29.98 13.80
N LYS A 64 -33.56 29.46 14.99
CA LYS A 64 -34.48 29.44 16.14
C LYS A 64 -34.92 30.85 16.56
N GLN A 65 -33.99 31.81 16.57
CA GLN A 65 -34.31 33.21 16.90
C GLN A 65 -35.19 33.83 15.81
N MET A 66 -34.89 33.58 14.53
CA MET A 66 -35.71 34.06 13.41
C MET A 66 -37.14 33.52 13.48
N GLN A 67 -37.30 32.23 13.73
CA GLN A 67 -38.61 31.58 13.90
C GLN A 67 -39.40 32.14 15.10
N THR A 68 -38.71 32.54 16.17
CA THR A 68 -39.34 33.18 17.34
C THR A 68 -39.83 34.57 16.99
N LEU A 69 -38.96 35.40 16.38
CA LEU A 69 -39.29 36.78 16.02
C LEU A 69 -40.36 36.86 14.93
N MET A 70 -40.39 35.94 13.97
CA MET A 70 -41.42 35.91 12.91
C MET A 70 -42.86 35.80 13.45
N ARG A 71 -43.04 35.34 14.71
CA ARG A 71 -44.35 35.32 15.38
C ARG A 71 -44.81 36.71 15.85
N GLU A 72 -43.89 37.67 15.96
CA GLU A 72 -44.15 39.04 16.37
C GLU A 72 -44.59 39.89 15.18
N LYS A 73 -45.71 40.63 15.35
CA LYS A 73 -46.30 41.50 14.30
C LYS A 73 -45.38 42.63 13.81
N ARG A 74 -44.31 42.94 14.53
CA ARG A 74 -43.34 44.01 14.21
C ARG A 74 -41.95 43.48 13.81
N SER A 75 -41.82 42.18 13.59
CA SER A 75 -40.53 41.63 13.14
C SER A 75 -40.24 42.02 11.68
N ASN A 76 -38.96 42.24 11.39
CA ASN A 76 -38.47 42.56 10.04
C ASN A 76 -38.01 41.30 9.29
N ILE A 77 -38.50 40.12 9.68
CA ILE A 77 -38.05 38.83 9.15
C ILE A 77 -39.09 38.29 8.18
N LYS A 78 -38.65 37.93 6.99
CA LYS A 78 -39.49 37.27 5.98
C LYS A 78 -39.42 35.75 6.12
N GLU A 79 -40.52 35.09 5.82
CA GLU A 79 -40.60 33.62 5.76
C GLU A 79 -39.58 33.03 4.77
N GLU A 80 -39.32 33.72 3.66
CA GLU A 80 -38.31 33.34 2.68
C GLU A 80 -36.90 33.24 3.30
N GLU A 81 -36.52 34.17 4.19
CA GLU A 81 -35.22 34.15 4.86
C GLU A 81 -35.11 32.93 5.80
N VAL A 82 -36.19 32.59 6.51
CA VAL A 82 -36.26 31.40 7.38
C VAL A 82 -36.07 30.13 6.55
N ASN A 83 -36.76 30.03 5.42
CA ASN A 83 -36.66 28.87 4.53
C ASN A 83 -35.26 28.71 3.93
N LEU A 84 -34.61 29.81 3.53
CA LEU A 84 -33.23 29.77 3.02
C LEU A 84 -32.23 29.32 4.09
N PHE A 85 -32.37 29.79 5.34
CA PHE A 85 -31.53 29.32 6.44
C PHE A 85 -31.72 27.83 6.72
N GLN A 86 -32.96 27.35 6.65
CA GLN A 86 -33.26 25.92 6.84
C GLN A 86 -32.64 25.06 5.74
N ASP A 87 -32.70 25.49 4.47
CA ASP A 87 -32.06 24.78 3.34
C ASP A 87 -30.52 24.77 3.46
N ILE A 88 -29.91 25.90 3.85
CA ILE A 88 -28.46 25.98 4.12
C ILE A 88 -28.06 24.97 5.20
N ILE A 89 -28.83 24.89 6.29
CA ILE A 89 -28.55 23.96 7.39
C ILE A 89 -28.60 22.51 6.91
N TYR A 90 -29.65 22.16 6.16
CA TYR A 90 -29.85 20.82 5.63
C TYR A 90 -28.71 20.39 4.70
N LYS A 91 -28.35 21.25 3.72
CA LYS A 91 -27.24 20.98 2.79
C LYS A 91 -25.90 20.86 3.49
N ASN A 92 -25.66 21.69 4.52
CA ASN A 92 -24.45 21.57 5.32
C ASN A 92 -24.40 20.26 6.09
N ASP A 93 -25.51 19.77 6.64
CA ASP A 93 -25.56 18.48 7.34
C ASP A 93 -25.23 17.31 6.41
N GLU A 94 -25.83 17.27 5.21
CA GLU A 94 -25.51 16.27 4.19
C GLU A 94 -24.01 16.30 3.83
N TYR A 95 -23.47 17.50 3.63
CA TYR A 95 -22.05 17.68 3.30
C TYR A 95 -21.12 17.25 4.44
N ILE A 96 -21.47 17.56 5.69
CA ILE A 96 -20.73 17.14 6.89
C ILE A 96 -20.70 15.61 6.96
N GLU A 97 -21.84 14.95 6.78
CA GLU A 97 -21.95 13.49 6.84
C GLU A 97 -21.13 12.82 5.72
N ALA A 98 -21.24 13.34 4.49
CA ALA A 98 -20.47 12.83 3.35
C ALA A 98 -18.96 12.96 3.58
N ASN A 99 -18.49 14.10 4.11
CA ASN A 99 -17.09 14.29 4.43
C ASN A 99 -16.61 13.35 5.55
N ASN A 100 -17.41 13.10 6.58
CA ASN A 100 -17.03 12.17 7.64
C ASN A 100 -16.82 10.76 7.07
N LYS A 101 -17.74 10.27 6.21
CA LYS A 101 -17.58 8.99 5.50
C LYS A 101 -16.31 8.97 4.62
N TYR A 102 -16.04 10.05 3.91
CA TYR A 102 -14.86 10.16 3.05
C TYR A 102 -13.54 10.18 3.86
N ILE A 103 -13.49 10.93 4.96
CA ILE A 103 -12.33 10.99 5.87
C ILE A 103 -12.02 9.59 6.42
N ASP A 104 -13.03 8.87 6.89
CA ASP A 104 -12.85 7.53 7.47
C ASP A 104 -12.39 6.53 6.41
N ALA A 105 -12.94 6.61 5.20
CA ALA A 105 -12.49 5.77 4.08
C ALA A 105 -11.03 6.05 3.69
N ILE A 106 -10.59 7.31 3.66
CA ILE A 106 -9.18 7.65 3.42
C ILE A 106 -8.30 7.04 4.53
N LYS A 107 -8.67 7.19 5.80
CA LYS A 107 -7.89 6.67 6.93
C LYS A 107 -7.75 5.14 6.91
N ASN A 108 -8.84 4.43 6.62
CA ASN A 108 -8.80 2.97 6.50
C ASN A 108 -7.87 2.54 5.36
N LEU A 109 -7.96 3.24 4.23
CA LEU A 109 -7.11 3.01 3.07
C LEU A 109 -5.63 3.31 3.37
N THR A 110 -5.31 4.39 4.09
CA THR A 110 -3.93 4.73 4.43
C THR A 110 -3.30 3.71 5.37
N VAL A 111 -4.04 3.25 6.39
CA VAL A 111 -3.58 2.18 7.29
C VAL A 111 -3.26 0.90 6.53
N LYS A 112 -4.13 0.49 5.59
CA LYS A 112 -3.87 -0.73 4.80
C LYS A 112 -2.69 -0.55 3.84
N LYS A 113 -2.54 0.62 3.22
CA LYS A 113 -1.38 0.95 2.39
C LYS A 113 -0.07 0.94 3.17
N ASP A 114 -0.05 1.39 4.42
CA ASP A 114 1.14 1.31 5.27
C ASP A 114 1.55 -0.15 5.53
N TYR A 115 0.56 -1.03 5.76
CA TYR A 115 0.82 -2.47 5.89
C TYR A 115 1.34 -3.08 4.58
N PHE A 116 0.80 -2.66 3.43
CA PHE A 116 1.26 -3.11 2.12
C PHE A 116 2.70 -2.72 1.81
N ILE A 117 3.15 -1.54 2.26
CA ILE A 117 4.56 -1.14 2.16
C ILE A 117 5.44 -2.12 2.92
N LYS A 118 5.07 -2.51 4.15
CA LYS A 118 5.82 -3.53 4.91
C LYS A 118 5.92 -4.84 4.13
N LYS A 119 4.83 -5.27 3.46
CA LYS A 119 4.85 -6.48 2.61
C LYS A 119 5.70 -6.34 1.37
N LYS A 120 5.77 -5.15 0.76
CA LYS A 120 6.73 -4.86 -0.32
C LYS A 120 8.18 -4.98 0.14
N GLU A 121 8.49 -4.46 1.33
CA GLU A 121 9.84 -4.54 1.90
C GLU A 121 10.21 -5.98 2.25
N GLU A 122 9.29 -6.74 2.86
CA GLU A 122 9.48 -8.18 3.12
C GLU A 122 9.74 -8.95 1.81
N LEU A 123 8.93 -8.70 0.77
CA LEU A 123 9.13 -9.30 -0.56
C LEU A 123 10.50 -8.95 -1.15
N ALA A 124 10.88 -7.66 -1.11
CA ALA A 124 12.16 -7.20 -1.63
C ALA A 124 13.34 -7.85 -0.89
N ASN A 125 13.26 -8.00 0.43
CA ASN A 125 14.32 -8.62 1.22
C ASN A 125 14.44 -10.12 0.92
N SER A 126 13.32 -10.84 0.78
CA SER A 126 13.36 -12.26 0.39
C SER A 126 13.87 -12.46 -1.05
N LEU A 127 13.56 -11.54 -1.96
CA LEU A 127 14.09 -11.59 -3.33
C LEU A 127 15.60 -11.32 -3.34
N ASP A 128 16.09 -10.38 -2.54
CA ASP A 128 17.52 -10.09 -2.40
C ASP A 128 18.30 -11.31 -1.86
N GLU A 129 17.71 -12.02 -0.89
CA GLU A 129 18.28 -13.25 -0.34
C GLU A 129 18.37 -14.35 -1.42
N VAL A 130 17.31 -14.55 -2.22
CA VAL A 130 17.28 -15.50 -3.33
C VAL A 130 18.33 -15.14 -4.38
N ALA A 131 18.41 -13.87 -4.79
CA ALA A 131 19.38 -13.39 -5.77
C ALA A 131 20.82 -13.60 -5.28
N GLY A 132 21.10 -13.31 -4.00
CA GLY A 132 22.39 -13.54 -3.37
C GLY A 132 22.79 -15.02 -3.36
N LYS A 133 21.87 -15.89 -2.93
CA LYS A 133 22.10 -17.35 -2.87
C LYS A 133 22.23 -17.98 -4.25
N ARG A 134 21.45 -17.53 -5.24
CA ARG A 134 21.56 -17.97 -6.64
C ARG A 134 22.97 -17.72 -7.17
N GLY A 135 23.47 -16.49 -7.04
CA GLY A 135 24.82 -16.14 -7.49
C GLY A 135 25.91 -16.97 -6.81
N ALA A 136 25.75 -17.31 -5.53
CA ALA A 136 26.70 -18.17 -4.81
C ALA A 136 26.64 -19.63 -5.27
N LEU A 137 25.43 -20.17 -5.44
CA LEU A 137 25.16 -21.54 -5.89
C LEU A 137 25.79 -21.80 -7.26
N ILE A 138 25.58 -20.91 -8.24
CA ILE A 138 26.13 -21.05 -9.60
C ILE A 138 27.65 -21.02 -9.58
N LYS A 139 28.26 -20.10 -8.82
CA LYS A 139 29.72 -20.05 -8.67
C LYS A 139 30.27 -21.35 -8.08
N LYS A 140 29.56 -21.93 -7.11
CA LYS A 140 29.95 -23.22 -6.52
C LYS A 140 29.81 -24.35 -7.54
N ALA A 141 28.71 -24.42 -8.27
CA ALA A 141 28.47 -25.39 -9.33
C ALA A 141 29.57 -25.36 -10.41
N LEU A 142 29.91 -24.16 -10.89
CA LEU A 142 31.01 -23.94 -11.84
C LEU A 142 32.37 -24.42 -11.29
N ASN A 143 32.63 -24.24 -10.01
CA ASN A 143 33.87 -24.72 -9.38
C ASN A 143 33.91 -26.26 -9.31
N VAL A 144 32.77 -26.90 -9.02
CA VAL A 144 32.64 -28.37 -9.05
C VAL A 144 32.85 -28.91 -10.46
N GLU A 145 32.24 -28.30 -11.48
CA GLU A 145 32.44 -28.68 -12.88
C GLU A 145 33.91 -28.55 -13.31
N LYS A 146 34.56 -27.44 -12.96
CA LYS A 146 36.00 -27.24 -13.23
C LYS A 146 36.86 -28.28 -12.51
N ALA A 147 36.51 -28.66 -11.28
CA ALA A 147 37.21 -29.70 -10.53
C ALA A 147 37.05 -31.09 -11.18
N LYS A 148 35.83 -31.42 -11.65
CA LYS A 148 35.53 -32.64 -12.41
C LYS A 148 36.36 -32.72 -13.69
N ASN A 149 36.41 -31.62 -14.46
CA ASN A 149 37.18 -31.56 -15.71
C ASN A 149 38.70 -31.65 -15.50
N LYS A 150 39.20 -31.24 -14.33
CA LYS A 150 40.62 -31.36 -13.95
C LYS A 150 41.00 -32.74 -13.39
N LEU A 151 40.06 -33.70 -13.34
CA LEU A 151 40.28 -35.05 -12.82
C LEU A 151 40.88 -35.07 -11.40
N ILE A 152 40.42 -34.15 -10.54
CA ILE A 152 40.86 -34.08 -9.13
C ILE A 152 40.45 -35.37 -8.40
N GLU A 153 41.25 -35.79 -7.40
CA GLU A 153 40.98 -36.96 -6.54
C GLU A 153 39.51 -37.04 -6.08
N GLY A 154 38.95 -38.25 -6.17
CA GLY A 154 37.53 -38.50 -5.90
C GLY A 154 37.07 -38.10 -4.49
N GLU A 155 37.95 -38.11 -3.49
CA GLU A 155 37.61 -37.70 -2.12
C GLU A 155 37.39 -36.19 -2.01
N LYS A 156 38.25 -35.38 -2.64
CA LYS A 156 38.07 -33.91 -2.74
C LYS A 156 36.83 -33.55 -3.56
N LEU A 157 36.54 -34.33 -4.59
CA LEU A 157 35.34 -34.16 -5.40
C LEU A 157 34.06 -34.39 -4.61
N LYS A 158 34.02 -35.44 -3.77
CA LYS A 158 32.88 -35.73 -2.88
C LYS A 158 32.62 -34.60 -1.89
N ILE A 159 33.66 -33.98 -1.34
CA ILE A 159 33.52 -32.84 -0.42
C ILE A 159 32.86 -31.66 -1.16
N LEU A 160 33.36 -31.33 -2.36
CA LEU A 160 32.80 -30.25 -3.18
C LEU A 160 31.34 -30.51 -3.59
N ASP A 161 30.99 -31.74 -3.96
CA ASP A 161 29.61 -32.13 -4.27
C ASP A 161 28.71 -32.04 -3.02
N SER A 162 29.19 -32.42 -1.84
CA SER A 162 28.45 -32.27 -0.58
C SER A 162 28.17 -30.80 -0.28
N GLU A 163 29.18 -29.94 -0.37
CA GLU A 163 29.00 -28.50 -0.16
C GLU A 163 28.01 -27.91 -1.16
N LEU A 164 28.08 -28.29 -2.44
CA LEU A 164 27.12 -27.84 -3.46
C LEU A 164 25.69 -28.22 -3.08
N ASN A 165 25.46 -29.45 -2.60
CA ASN A 165 24.14 -29.89 -2.16
C ASN A 165 23.61 -29.08 -0.96
N ASP A 166 24.48 -28.66 -0.05
CA ASP A 166 24.08 -27.83 1.08
C ASP A 166 23.70 -26.41 0.61
N TYR A 167 24.47 -25.80 -0.30
CA TYR A 167 24.08 -24.53 -0.94
C TYR A 167 22.76 -24.64 -1.71
N GLN A 168 22.52 -25.76 -2.39
CA GLN A 168 21.26 -26.02 -3.09
C GLN A 168 20.08 -26.03 -2.12
N ARG A 169 20.21 -26.74 -0.99
CA ARG A 169 19.18 -26.78 0.07
C ARG A 169 18.89 -25.40 0.65
N GLU A 170 19.92 -24.60 0.90
CA GLU A 170 19.75 -23.24 1.41
C GLU A 170 19.07 -22.31 0.41
N PHE A 171 19.38 -22.47 -0.88
CA PHE A 171 18.72 -21.77 -1.97
C PHE A 171 17.24 -22.16 -2.08
N ASP A 172 16.93 -23.47 -2.07
CA ASP A 172 15.55 -23.96 -2.15
C ASP A 172 14.71 -23.43 -0.98
N ARG A 173 15.26 -23.42 0.24
CA ARG A 173 14.60 -22.82 1.42
C ARG A 173 14.31 -21.33 1.23
N ALA A 174 15.26 -20.56 0.70
CA ALA A 174 15.05 -19.13 0.44
C ALA A 174 13.99 -18.91 -0.64
N ARG A 175 13.98 -19.74 -1.70
CA ARG A 175 12.96 -19.70 -2.75
C ARG A 175 11.56 -19.97 -2.19
N ASP A 176 11.42 -20.96 -1.30
CA ASP A 176 10.13 -21.26 -0.66
C ASP A 176 9.62 -20.09 0.20
N VAL A 177 10.53 -19.39 0.89
CA VAL A 177 10.19 -18.17 1.63
C VAL A 177 9.76 -17.06 0.67
N LEU A 178 10.49 -16.84 -0.42
CA LEU A 178 10.12 -15.85 -1.44
C LEU A 178 8.71 -16.11 -2.00
N LEU A 179 8.39 -17.36 -2.35
CA LEU A 179 7.05 -17.72 -2.85
C LEU A 179 5.95 -17.37 -1.84
N LYS A 180 6.17 -17.65 -0.54
CA LYS A 180 5.25 -17.24 0.53
C LYS A 180 5.08 -15.71 0.57
N LYS A 181 6.17 -14.96 0.42
CA LYS A 181 6.12 -13.49 0.41
C LYS A 181 5.43 -12.91 -0.82
N ILE A 182 5.57 -13.54 -1.99
CA ILE A 182 4.82 -13.18 -3.20
C ILE A 182 3.32 -13.35 -2.96
N HIS A 183 2.87 -14.48 -2.40
CA HIS A 183 1.46 -14.69 -2.10
C HIS A 183 0.92 -13.66 -1.09
N GLN A 184 1.65 -13.41 0.01
CA GLN A 184 1.26 -12.39 0.99
C GLN A 184 1.21 -10.98 0.37
N PHE A 185 2.10 -10.68 -0.57
CA PHE A 185 2.10 -9.41 -1.28
C PHE A 185 0.85 -9.27 -2.19
N ILE A 186 0.51 -10.32 -2.92
CA ILE A 186 -0.67 -10.35 -3.82
C ILE A 186 -1.96 -10.21 -3.02
N GLU A 187 -2.10 -10.97 -1.94
CA GLU A 187 -3.28 -10.93 -1.06
C GLU A 187 -3.54 -9.50 -0.55
N VAL A 188 -2.50 -8.83 -0.02
CA VAL A 188 -2.66 -7.46 0.51
C VAL A 188 -2.89 -6.42 -0.59
N ARG A 189 -2.37 -6.64 -1.80
CA ARG A 189 -2.70 -5.80 -2.96
C ARG A 189 -4.19 -5.86 -3.26
N ASP A 190 -4.74 -7.07 -3.32
CA ASP A 190 -6.14 -7.30 -3.67
C ASP A 190 -7.08 -6.68 -2.61
N GLU A 191 -6.73 -6.79 -1.32
CA GLU A 191 -7.45 -6.10 -0.24
C GLU A 191 -7.44 -4.56 -0.40
N ILE A 192 -6.35 -3.98 -0.90
CA ILE A 192 -6.28 -2.53 -1.18
C ILE A 192 -7.18 -2.15 -2.34
N ASP A 193 -7.24 -2.98 -3.39
CA ASP A 193 -8.09 -2.73 -4.55
C ASP A 193 -9.58 -2.76 -4.16
N GLU A 194 -9.97 -3.67 -3.26
CA GLU A 194 -11.32 -3.67 -2.66
C GLU A 194 -11.61 -2.37 -1.90
N LEU A 195 -10.66 -1.87 -1.09
CA LEU A 195 -10.83 -0.61 -0.37
C LEU A 195 -10.95 0.59 -1.32
N TRP A 196 -10.27 0.58 -2.46
CA TRP A 196 -10.45 1.61 -3.49
C TRP A 196 -11.85 1.58 -4.11
N ILE A 197 -12.38 0.38 -4.37
CA ILE A 197 -13.76 0.21 -4.87
C ILE A 197 -14.75 0.72 -3.82
N HIS A 198 -14.55 0.40 -2.54
CA HIS A 198 -15.38 0.92 -1.45
C HIS A 198 -15.34 2.46 -1.35
N LEU A 199 -14.16 3.07 -1.48
CA LEU A 199 -14.03 4.53 -1.52
C LEU A 199 -14.77 5.15 -2.70
N LYS A 200 -14.67 4.55 -3.90
CA LYS A 200 -15.43 5.01 -5.07
C LYS A 200 -16.94 4.95 -4.83
N ASN A 201 -17.40 3.88 -4.19
CA ASN A 201 -18.82 3.64 -3.90
C ASN A 201 -19.36 4.55 -2.78
N SER A 202 -18.53 4.94 -1.81
CA SER A 202 -18.94 5.86 -0.74
C SER A 202 -19.13 7.30 -1.23
N ILE A 203 -18.43 7.68 -2.29
CA ILE A 203 -18.56 9.00 -2.92
C ILE A 203 -19.77 9.07 -3.85
N SER A 204 -20.12 7.97 -4.54
CA SER A 204 -21.19 7.93 -5.53
C SER A 204 -22.61 7.78 -4.97
N LYS A 205 -22.77 7.45 -3.68
CA LYS A 205 -24.07 7.48 -2.98
C LYS A 205 -24.45 8.86 -2.43
N SER A 206 -23.58 9.85 -2.58
CA SER A 206 -23.75 11.22 -2.09
C SER A 206 -24.17 12.19 -3.22
N SER A 207 -24.66 11.66 -4.34
CA SER A 207 -25.14 12.37 -5.54
C SER A 207 -26.49 11.80 -5.95
#